data_AF-A0A844P063-F1
#
_entry.id   AF-A0A844P063-F1
#
_cell.length_a   1.000
_cell.length_b   1.000
_cell.length_c   1.000
_cell.angle_alpha   90.00
_cell.angle_beta   90.00
_cell.angle_gamma   90.00
#
_symmetry.space_group_name_H-M   'P 1'
#
loop_
_entity.id
_entity.type
_entity.pdbx_description
1 polymer ?
#
loop_
_entity_poly.entity_id
_entity_poly.type
_entity_poly.pdbx_seq_one_letter_code
_entity_poly.pdbx_strand_id
1 'polypeptide(L)'
;MLTVTVGANGLSVVHQGSGGEASADSPDVCATTVGKSTVNIAYGNSAKSSDLVDGSTTVTMDGGNSVALKGSTFSKSTGDEGGDKKGVASGTIQGEAAFISASPTVKIEGQGVARQSDSMTMNSGNTLCSGVQNPSFQIGTPEPETYSVNIYCENLANAAFKVKDGDGNIVASGELDGSGKCTLEPLPEDMRLEVEYDESPNEFNWSPGPVDFNQRYGELSNDAFFSLAAGSQYPFWLRKPNSRAEQYQWGILGCQTYPNDTLQSIIELEAKYLSPQLFTYWDAEEFAISLLKVMNKEPMEQKDVRYFVSQLLCIASPNISTSIYADAVYSFIWLDASTSYGELWANLRYFGRGNPQKAWDSLDWSAAAQHINKVADAFFERFLSRLECIKGNASLMGYSEVEKVTLGHIDTPLSV
;
A
#
# COMPACT_ATOMS: atom_id res chain seq x y z
N MET A 1 37.90 6.32 31.59
CA MET A 1 36.95 6.44 32.73
C MET A 1 36.64 5.03 33.19
N LEU A 2 36.70 4.74 34.48
CA LEU A 2 36.26 3.46 35.05
C LEU A 2 34.73 3.52 35.13
N THR A 3 34.05 3.10 34.08
CA THR A 3 32.59 3.02 34.05
C THR A 3 32.17 1.63 34.48
N VAL A 4 31.40 1.53 35.56
CA VAL A 4 30.72 0.28 35.93
C VAL A 4 29.65 0.00 34.87
N THR A 5 29.75 -1.10 34.13
CA THR A 5 28.80 -1.40 33.04
C THR A 5 27.72 -2.40 33.46
N VAL A 6 27.91 -3.08 34.60
CA VAL A 6 27.05 -4.19 35.04
C VAL A 6 26.28 -3.82 36.31
N GLY A 7 24.98 -4.10 36.29
CA GLY A 7 24.10 -3.97 37.45
C GLY A 7 23.45 -5.30 37.85
N ALA A 8 23.09 -5.39 39.13
CA ALA A 8 22.32 -6.49 39.71
C ALA A 8 21.19 -5.92 40.58
N ASN A 9 19.95 -6.35 40.34
CA ASN A 9 18.76 -5.84 41.02
C ASN A 9 18.61 -4.30 41.00
N GLY A 10 18.96 -3.66 39.89
CA GLY A 10 18.89 -2.20 39.76
C GLY A 10 19.99 -1.44 40.51
N LEU A 11 20.99 -2.13 41.04
CA LEU A 11 22.14 -1.55 41.75
C LEU A 11 23.43 -1.88 41.00
N SER A 12 24.44 -1.00 41.04
CA SER A 12 25.74 -1.29 40.42
C SER A 12 26.47 -2.40 41.18
N VAL A 13 27.10 -3.30 40.42
CA VAL A 13 27.91 -4.40 40.98
C VAL A 13 29.27 -3.86 41.45
N VAL A 14 29.73 -4.30 42.61
CA VAL A 14 31.06 -3.97 43.13
C VAL A 14 32.07 -4.97 42.59
N HIS A 15 33.15 -4.49 41.98
CA HIS A 15 34.28 -5.29 41.53
C HIS A 15 35.60 -4.52 41.77
N GLN A 16 36.74 -5.19 41.64
CA GLN A 16 38.04 -4.64 42.05
C GLN A 16 38.32 -3.24 41.45
N GLY A 17 38.08 -3.10 40.14
CA GLY A 17 38.23 -1.84 39.40
C GLY A 17 37.03 -0.90 39.40
N SER A 18 35.98 -1.15 40.18
CA SER A 18 34.75 -0.34 40.17
C SER A 18 34.94 1.07 40.74
N GLY A 19 36.01 1.29 41.52
CA GLY A 19 36.27 2.56 42.20
C GLY A 19 35.39 2.76 43.43
N GLY A 20 34.80 1.70 43.96
CA GLY A 20 33.91 1.76 45.11
C GLY A 20 34.62 2.13 46.40
N GLU A 21 34.02 3.04 47.18
CA GLU A 21 34.52 3.44 48.50
C GLU A 21 33.47 3.19 49.59
N ALA A 22 33.82 2.38 50.58
CA ALA A 22 32.99 2.09 51.73
C ALA A 22 33.45 2.98 52.89
N SER A 23 32.51 3.65 53.58
CA SER A 23 32.80 4.46 54.78
C SER A 23 31.87 4.08 55.91
N ALA A 24 32.41 3.96 57.12
CA ALA A 24 31.65 3.53 58.29
C ALA A 24 30.51 4.52 58.62
N ASP A 25 29.30 3.98 58.83
CA ASP A 25 28.14 4.79 59.22
C ASP A 25 28.08 5.02 60.73
N SER A 26 28.74 4.13 61.48
CA SER A 26 28.91 4.24 62.93
C SER A 26 30.36 4.53 63.27
N PRO A 27 30.65 5.32 64.32
CA PRO A 27 32.03 5.62 64.66
C PRO A 27 32.81 4.36 65.06
N ASP A 28 34.02 4.22 64.53
CA ASP A 28 34.94 3.14 64.84
C ASP A 28 35.56 3.40 66.23
N VAL A 29 34.98 2.81 67.29
CA VAL A 29 35.41 3.10 68.67
C VAL A 29 36.64 2.27 69.00
N CYS A 30 37.78 2.93 69.10
CA CYS A 30 39.06 2.33 69.45
C CYS A 30 39.55 2.81 70.82
N ALA A 31 40.15 1.90 71.58
CA ALA A 31 40.86 2.25 72.79
C ALA A 31 42.13 3.03 72.42
N THR A 32 42.32 4.20 73.03
CA THR A 32 43.40 5.14 72.72
C THR A 32 44.07 5.63 74.00
N THR A 33 45.40 5.68 74.00
CA THR A 33 46.19 6.26 75.08
C THR A 33 46.10 7.78 75.04
N VAL A 34 45.55 8.39 76.09
CA VAL A 34 45.53 9.84 76.30
C VAL A 34 46.23 10.14 77.63
N GLY A 35 47.46 10.65 77.54
CA GLY A 35 48.31 10.88 78.71
C GLY A 35 48.67 9.56 79.42
N LYS A 36 48.19 9.37 80.65
CA LYS A 36 48.41 8.15 81.45
C LYS A 36 47.22 7.19 81.45
N SER A 37 46.14 7.51 80.73
CA SER A 37 44.89 6.75 80.74
C SER A 37 44.55 6.20 79.36
N THR A 38 43.82 5.09 79.32
CA THR A 38 43.20 4.57 78.09
C THR A 38 41.75 5.01 78.05
N VAL A 39 41.33 5.66 76.96
CA VAL A 39 39.96 6.13 76.72
C VAL A 39 39.46 5.63 75.38
N ASN A 40 38.15 5.42 75.27
CA ASN A 40 37.51 4.99 74.03
C ASN A 40 37.23 6.23 73.17
N ILE A 41 37.86 6.31 72.00
CA ILE A 41 37.73 7.40 71.04
C ILE A 41 37.12 6.86 69.74
N ALA A 42 36.17 7.62 69.20
CA ALA A 42 35.53 7.37 67.92
C ALA A 42 36.43 7.86 66.76
N TYR A 43 36.74 6.95 65.84
CA TYR A 43 37.47 7.23 64.60
C TYR A 43 36.55 7.08 63.38
N GLY A 44 36.91 7.76 62.29
CA GLY A 44 36.36 7.43 60.97
C GLY A 44 37.05 6.18 60.42
N ASN A 45 36.34 5.40 59.60
CA ASN A 45 36.92 4.23 58.97
C ASN A 45 36.41 4.12 57.53
N SER A 46 37.32 3.87 56.59
CA SER A 46 37.00 3.70 55.17
C SER A 46 37.82 2.56 54.54
N ALA A 47 37.24 1.91 53.54
CA ALA A 47 37.86 0.84 52.76
C ALA A 47 37.54 1.00 51.26
N LYS A 48 38.35 0.40 50.37
CA LYS A 48 38.25 0.60 48.91
C LYS A 48 38.11 -0.71 48.15
N SER A 49 37.34 -0.70 47.07
CA SER A 49 37.13 -1.87 46.19
C SER A 49 38.42 -2.37 45.55
N SER A 50 39.44 -1.50 45.38
CA SER A 50 40.75 -1.88 44.84
C SER A 50 41.48 -2.92 45.70
N ASP A 51 41.16 -2.96 47.00
CA ASP A 51 41.75 -3.88 47.98
C ASP A 51 40.95 -5.19 48.10
N LEU A 52 40.02 -5.45 47.16
CA LEU A 52 39.21 -6.67 47.12
C LEU A 52 40.07 -7.93 47.07
N VAL A 53 39.78 -8.84 48.00
CA VAL A 53 40.29 -10.21 48.07
C VAL A 53 39.12 -11.18 48.21
N ASP A 54 39.36 -12.46 47.90
CA ASP A 54 38.35 -13.51 47.92
C ASP A 54 37.11 -13.19 47.07
N GLY A 55 37.32 -12.46 45.96
CA GLY A 55 36.33 -12.22 44.91
C GLY A 55 36.20 -13.41 43.95
N SER A 56 35.46 -13.21 42.85
CA SER A 56 35.31 -14.22 41.80
C SER A 56 36.63 -14.60 41.13
N THR A 57 36.72 -15.85 40.65
CA THR A 57 37.94 -16.42 40.05
C THR A 57 37.80 -16.75 38.57
N THR A 58 36.58 -17.08 38.13
CA THR A 58 36.23 -17.50 36.77
C THR A 58 35.46 -16.43 36.00
N VAL A 59 34.80 -15.52 36.71
CA VAL A 59 34.06 -14.39 36.13
C VAL A 59 34.80 -13.10 36.42
N THR A 60 34.89 -12.23 35.43
CA THR A 60 35.47 -10.89 35.55
C THR A 60 34.55 -9.85 34.95
N MET A 61 34.66 -8.59 35.40
CA MET A 61 33.89 -7.46 34.90
C MET A 61 34.81 -6.29 34.54
N ASP A 62 34.35 -5.45 33.61
CA ASP A 62 34.91 -4.12 33.32
C ASP A 62 36.44 -4.10 33.26
N GLY A 63 37.00 -4.76 32.24
CA GLY A 63 38.46 -4.82 32.04
C GLY A 63 39.16 -5.92 32.83
N GLY A 64 38.48 -7.02 33.15
CA GLY A 64 39.09 -8.21 33.75
C GLY A 64 39.15 -8.20 35.27
N ASN A 65 38.39 -7.32 35.93
CA ASN A 65 38.41 -7.20 37.38
C ASN A 65 37.61 -8.31 38.06
N SER A 66 38.13 -8.83 39.18
CA SER A 66 37.42 -9.76 40.06
C SER A 66 36.19 -9.10 40.68
N VAL A 67 35.09 -9.85 40.77
CA VAL A 67 33.77 -9.38 41.24
C VAL A 67 33.62 -9.68 42.72
N ALA A 68 33.12 -8.73 43.50
CA ALA A 68 32.85 -8.96 44.91
C ALA A 68 31.61 -9.84 45.08
N LEU A 69 31.75 -10.90 45.89
CA LEU A 69 30.71 -11.87 46.19
C LEU A 69 30.38 -11.83 47.67
N LYS A 70 29.30 -12.51 48.06
CA LYS A 70 28.98 -12.71 49.47
C LYS A 70 30.15 -13.39 50.19
N GLY A 71 30.72 -12.74 51.21
CA GLY A 71 31.88 -13.25 51.94
C GLY A 71 33.24 -12.79 51.40
N SER A 72 33.28 -12.05 50.28
CA SER A 72 34.49 -11.32 49.88
C SER A 72 34.81 -10.19 50.86
N THR A 73 36.08 -9.80 50.91
CA THR A 73 36.54 -8.73 51.81
C THR A 73 37.40 -7.71 51.07
N PHE A 74 37.45 -6.48 51.59
CA PHE A 74 38.52 -5.55 51.31
C PHE A 74 39.59 -5.78 52.36
N SER A 75 40.79 -6.14 51.92
CA SER A 75 41.87 -6.67 52.77
C SER A 75 42.32 -5.74 53.90
N LYS A 76 42.01 -4.44 53.83
CA LYS A 76 42.30 -3.45 54.86
C LYS A 76 41.29 -2.30 54.85
N SER A 77 41.20 -1.64 55.99
CA SER A 77 40.53 -0.35 56.16
C SER A 77 41.51 0.70 56.70
N THR A 78 41.11 1.97 56.75
CA THR A 78 41.97 3.09 57.14
C THR A 78 41.16 4.17 57.87
N GLY A 79 41.81 4.97 58.72
CA GLY A 79 41.22 6.09 59.47
C GLY A 79 41.21 5.91 60.99
N ASP A 80 41.49 4.71 61.48
CA ASP A 80 41.47 4.30 62.89
C ASP A 80 42.88 4.11 63.50
N GLU A 81 43.93 4.54 62.79
CA GLU A 81 45.33 4.33 63.17
C GLU A 81 45.71 5.01 64.49
N GLY A 82 44.96 6.03 64.90
CA GLY A 82 45.14 6.73 66.17
C GLY A 82 44.77 5.86 67.39
N GLY A 83 43.99 4.80 67.20
CA GLY A 83 43.62 3.86 68.25
C GLY A 83 44.76 2.89 68.61
N ASP A 84 45.79 3.35 69.29
CA ASP A 84 46.99 2.56 69.62
C ASP A 84 46.71 1.33 70.51
N LYS A 85 45.55 1.27 71.19
CA LYS A 85 45.06 0.10 71.91
C LYS A 85 43.98 -0.69 71.16
N LYS A 86 43.79 -0.39 69.87
CA LYS A 86 42.93 -1.08 68.90
C LYS A 86 41.42 -0.93 69.12
N GLY A 87 40.64 -1.39 68.15
CA GLY A 87 39.18 -1.45 68.20
C GLY A 87 38.67 -2.18 69.44
N VAL A 88 37.70 -1.59 70.14
CA VAL A 88 37.18 -2.12 71.41
C VAL A 88 36.54 -3.50 71.23
N ALA A 89 35.86 -3.73 70.10
CA ALA A 89 35.23 -5.00 69.77
C ALA A 89 36.15 -5.92 68.95
N SER A 90 36.90 -5.38 67.99
CA SER A 90 37.70 -6.20 67.06
C SER A 90 39.12 -6.53 67.54
N GLY A 91 39.71 -5.70 68.41
CA GLY A 91 41.13 -5.82 68.78
C GLY A 91 42.10 -5.56 67.62
N THR A 92 41.64 -4.93 66.54
CA THR A 92 42.44 -4.56 65.36
C THR A 92 42.46 -3.05 65.13
N ILE A 93 43.44 -2.60 64.35
CA ILE A 93 43.34 -1.34 63.62
C ILE A 93 43.58 -1.65 62.15
N GLN A 94 43.01 -0.86 61.25
CA GLN A 94 43.14 -1.07 59.80
C GLN A 94 42.69 -2.48 59.34
N GLY A 95 41.82 -3.14 60.12
CA GLY A 95 41.33 -4.48 59.81
C GLY A 95 40.51 -4.53 58.54
N GLU A 96 40.22 -5.74 58.05
CA GLU A 96 39.45 -5.95 56.81
C GLU A 96 38.01 -5.38 56.89
N ALA A 97 37.41 -5.14 55.73
CA ALA A 97 36.00 -4.86 55.60
C ALA A 97 35.30 -6.00 54.84
N ALA A 98 34.34 -6.69 55.44
CA ALA A 98 33.73 -7.90 54.87
C ALA A 98 32.26 -7.69 54.50
N PHE A 99 31.84 -8.15 53.33
CA PHE A 99 30.43 -8.07 52.90
C PHE A 99 29.53 -8.98 53.73
N ILE A 100 28.49 -8.40 54.34
CA ILE A 100 27.48 -9.07 55.15
C ILE A 100 26.28 -9.47 54.29
N SER A 101 25.83 -8.56 53.42
CA SER A 101 24.73 -8.81 52.47
C SER A 101 25.24 -8.89 51.04
N ALA A 102 24.41 -9.43 50.16
CA ALA A 102 24.65 -9.55 48.73
C ALA A 102 23.32 -9.74 48.00
N SER A 103 23.35 -9.76 46.66
CA SER A 103 22.19 -10.07 45.84
C SER A 103 21.55 -11.42 46.21
N PRO A 104 20.22 -11.48 46.41
CA PRO A 104 19.52 -12.73 46.67
C PRO A 104 19.26 -13.55 45.40
N THR A 105 19.25 -12.92 44.22
CA THR A 105 18.85 -13.56 42.95
C THR A 105 19.95 -13.61 41.90
N VAL A 106 20.87 -12.66 41.90
CA VAL A 106 21.99 -12.61 40.95
C VAL A 106 23.20 -13.25 41.62
N LYS A 107 23.63 -14.38 41.08
CA LYS A 107 24.72 -15.18 41.62
C LYS A 107 25.84 -15.36 40.62
N ILE A 108 27.07 -15.26 41.09
CA ILE A 108 28.29 -15.62 40.37
C ILE A 108 28.98 -16.68 41.21
N GLU A 109 29.41 -17.77 40.58
CA GLU A 109 30.08 -18.90 41.26
C GLU A 109 29.24 -19.47 42.43
N GLY A 110 27.90 -19.44 42.27
CA GLY A 110 26.95 -19.89 43.29
C GLY A 110 26.74 -18.94 44.47
N GLN A 111 27.50 -17.85 44.56
CA GLN A 111 27.43 -16.85 45.62
C GLN A 111 26.72 -15.58 45.13
N GLY A 112 25.99 -14.92 46.03
CA GLY A 112 25.32 -13.65 45.69
C GLY A 112 26.35 -12.57 45.35
N VAL A 113 26.09 -11.78 44.32
CA VAL A 113 26.96 -10.66 43.93
C VAL A 113 26.79 -9.47 44.87
N ALA A 114 27.89 -8.87 45.34
CA ALA A 114 27.85 -7.67 46.17
C ALA A 114 27.59 -6.42 45.32
N ARG A 115 26.70 -5.55 45.82
CA ARG A 115 26.21 -4.34 45.14
C ARG A 115 26.46 -3.10 45.99
N GLN A 116 26.29 -1.92 45.39
CA GLN A 116 26.55 -0.63 46.05
C GLN A 116 25.86 -0.42 47.41
N SER A 117 24.70 -1.04 47.66
CA SER A 117 23.98 -0.88 48.94
C SER A 117 24.09 -2.12 49.85
N ASP A 118 25.01 -3.03 49.55
CA ASP A 118 25.21 -4.21 50.38
C ASP A 118 26.13 -3.88 51.58
N SER A 119 25.66 -4.20 52.79
CA SER A 119 26.33 -3.80 54.03
C SER A 119 27.62 -4.56 54.27
N MET A 120 28.57 -3.93 54.95
CA MET A 120 29.88 -4.46 55.29
C MET A 120 30.18 -4.28 56.79
N THR A 121 30.96 -5.19 57.35
CA THR A 121 31.75 -4.88 58.55
C THR A 121 32.98 -4.07 58.16
N MET A 122 33.56 -3.34 59.11
CA MET A 122 34.83 -2.64 58.95
C MET A 122 35.71 -2.83 60.17
N ASN A 123 37.03 -2.73 59.98
CA ASN A 123 38.04 -3.00 60.99
C ASN A 123 37.81 -4.35 61.69
N SER A 124 37.65 -5.41 60.89
CA SER A 124 37.37 -6.77 61.39
C SER A 124 36.15 -6.85 62.31
N GLY A 125 35.11 -6.05 62.03
CA GLY A 125 33.85 -6.06 62.79
C GLY A 125 33.77 -5.05 63.94
N ASN A 126 34.68 -4.08 64.04
CA ASN A 126 34.58 -3.03 65.06
C ASN A 126 33.48 -2.02 64.76
N THR A 127 33.19 -1.79 63.48
CA THR A 127 32.10 -0.93 63.03
C THR A 127 31.42 -1.48 61.78
N LEU A 128 30.34 -0.82 61.35
CA LEU A 128 29.49 -1.22 60.23
C LEU A 128 29.40 -0.12 59.19
N CYS A 129 29.17 -0.55 57.96
CA CYS A 129 28.91 0.28 56.80
C CYS A 129 27.72 -0.29 56.03
N SER A 130 26.81 0.55 55.58
CA SER A 130 25.54 0.17 54.94
C SER A 130 25.66 0.06 53.42
N GLY A 131 26.85 0.27 52.85
CA GLY A 131 27.07 0.14 51.42
C GLY A 131 28.40 0.70 50.93
N VAL A 132 28.73 0.39 49.69
CA VAL A 132 29.89 0.91 48.98
C VAL A 132 29.42 1.99 48.02
N GLN A 133 29.92 3.23 48.17
CA GLN A 133 29.69 4.29 47.19
C GLN A 133 30.35 3.90 45.87
N ASN A 134 29.53 3.49 44.90
CA ASN A 134 29.97 2.93 43.63
C ASN A 134 29.36 3.73 42.47
N PRO A 135 30.05 3.91 41.32
CA PRO A 135 29.47 4.59 40.17
C PRO A 135 28.16 3.93 39.70
N SER A 136 27.24 4.74 39.17
CA SER A 136 26.01 4.23 38.55
C SER A 136 26.35 3.46 37.27
N PHE A 137 25.69 2.32 37.06
CA PHE A 137 25.70 1.65 35.76
C PHE A 137 24.63 2.25 34.84
N GLN A 138 24.89 2.31 33.53
CA GLN A 138 23.94 2.79 32.52
C GLN A 138 23.39 1.59 31.76
N ILE A 139 22.05 1.46 31.72
CA ILE A 139 21.39 0.53 30.80
C ILE A 139 21.24 1.29 29.48
N GLY A 140 21.97 0.88 28.45
CA GLY A 140 21.64 1.31 27.09
C GLY A 140 20.29 0.69 26.70
N THR A 141 19.29 1.51 26.39
CA THR A 141 18.13 1.03 25.63
C THR A 141 18.63 0.55 24.27
N PRO A 142 18.29 -0.66 23.81
CA PRO A 142 18.60 -1.07 22.46
C PRO A 142 17.95 -0.07 21.49
N GLU A 143 18.71 0.39 20.49
CA GLU A 143 18.14 1.23 19.43
C GLU A 143 17.11 0.41 18.65
N PRO A 144 15.93 0.98 18.34
CA PRO A 144 14.91 0.27 17.58
C PRO A 144 15.45 -0.09 16.19
N GLU A 145 15.23 -1.32 15.75
CA GLU A 145 15.57 -1.74 14.40
C GLU A 145 14.74 -0.93 13.39
N THR A 146 15.39 -0.31 12.41
CA THR A 146 14.75 0.54 11.40
C THR A 146 14.81 -0.10 10.02
N TYR A 147 13.76 0.07 9.23
CA TYR A 147 13.66 -0.44 7.86
C TYR A 147 13.54 0.69 6.83
N SER A 148 14.12 0.47 5.65
CA SER A 148 13.93 1.36 4.50
C SER A 148 12.55 1.11 3.89
N VAL A 149 11.75 2.18 3.76
CA VAL A 149 10.40 2.11 3.19
C VAL A 149 10.40 2.71 1.79
N ASN A 150 10.04 1.90 0.80
CA ASN A 150 9.85 2.33 -0.58
C ASN A 150 8.37 2.40 -0.91
N ILE A 151 7.91 3.58 -1.32
CA ILE A 151 6.54 3.84 -1.74
C ILE A 151 6.49 3.82 -3.27
N TYR A 152 5.47 3.15 -3.81
CA TYR A 152 5.26 3.07 -5.25
C TYR A 152 3.78 3.21 -5.62
N CYS A 153 3.48 4.25 -6.41
CA CYS A 153 2.19 4.46 -7.06
C CYS A 153 2.39 5.11 -8.43
N GLU A 154 2.50 4.30 -9.48
CA GLU A 154 2.84 4.74 -10.85
C GLU A 154 1.87 5.79 -11.43
N ASN A 155 0.59 5.71 -11.07
CA ASN A 155 -0.47 6.58 -11.62
C ASN A 155 -0.57 7.93 -10.91
N LEU A 156 0.26 8.18 -9.88
CA LEU A 156 0.29 9.41 -9.09
C LEU A 156 1.68 10.06 -9.08
N ALA A 157 2.41 9.99 -10.20
CA ALA A 157 3.70 10.66 -10.34
C ALA A 157 3.63 12.15 -9.90
N ASN A 158 4.63 12.61 -9.14
CA ASN A 158 4.69 13.96 -8.56
C ASN A 158 3.57 14.30 -7.57
N ALA A 159 2.77 13.33 -7.13
CA ALA A 159 1.79 13.56 -6.08
C ALA A 159 2.48 13.64 -4.72
N ALA A 160 2.03 14.59 -3.90
CA ALA A 160 2.38 14.62 -2.49
C ALA A 160 1.70 13.46 -1.76
N PHE A 161 2.31 12.99 -0.67
CA PHE A 161 1.73 11.96 0.18
C PHE A 161 2.11 12.16 1.64
N LYS A 162 1.31 11.54 2.51
CA LYS A 162 1.53 11.47 3.95
C LYS A 162 1.50 10.02 4.38
N VAL A 163 2.39 9.65 5.28
CA VAL A 163 2.41 8.33 5.93
C VAL A 163 1.95 8.49 7.36
N LYS A 164 0.97 7.70 7.74
CA LYS A 164 0.37 7.65 9.07
C LYS A 164 0.75 6.37 9.78
N ASP A 165 0.89 6.44 11.10
CA ASP A 165 1.01 5.26 11.96
C ASP A 165 -0.37 4.62 12.24
N GLY A 166 -0.36 3.53 13.03
CA GLY A 166 -1.59 2.83 13.44
C GLY A 166 -2.56 3.66 14.30
N ASP A 167 -2.09 4.78 14.86
CA ASP A 167 -2.89 5.73 15.66
C ASP A 167 -3.34 6.94 14.82
N GLY A 168 -2.94 7.01 13.55
CA GLY A 168 -3.29 8.07 12.61
C GLY A 168 -2.36 9.30 12.64
N ASN A 169 -1.25 9.27 13.38
CA ASN A 169 -0.28 10.36 13.41
C ASN A 169 0.58 10.34 12.15
N ILE A 170 0.89 11.52 11.61
CA ILE A 170 1.77 11.62 10.44
C ILE A 170 3.22 11.39 10.88
N VAL A 171 3.83 10.34 10.37
CA VAL A 171 5.21 9.92 10.69
C VAL A 171 6.20 10.25 9.58
N ALA A 172 5.72 10.41 8.34
CA ALA A 172 6.51 10.88 7.21
C ALA A 172 5.63 11.58 6.19
N SER A 173 6.24 12.40 5.34
CA SER A 173 5.60 13.03 4.19
C SER A 173 6.61 13.21 3.08
N GLY A 174 6.15 13.22 1.84
CA GLY A 174 7.03 13.42 0.70
C GLY A 174 6.25 13.67 -0.58
N GLU A 175 6.99 13.62 -1.68
CA GLU A 175 6.46 13.70 -3.03
C GLU A 175 6.99 12.51 -3.82
N LEU A 176 6.12 11.90 -4.62
CA LEU A 176 6.51 10.85 -5.55
C LEU A 176 7.34 11.45 -6.69
N ASP A 177 8.33 10.73 -7.20
CA ASP A 177 9.07 11.16 -8.37
C ASP A 177 8.23 11.04 -9.67
N GLY A 178 8.84 11.39 -10.80
CA GLY A 178 8.21 11.29 -12.13
C GLY A 178 7.79 9.86 -12.54
N SER A 179 8.25 8.83 -11.83
CA SER A 179 7.87 7.43 -12.02
C SER A 179 6.89 6.91 -10.96
N GLY A 180 6.43 7.79 -10.05
CA GLY A 180 5.53 7.40 -8.97
C GLY A 180 6.23 6.71 -7.80
N LYS A 181 7.54 6.93 -7.61
CA LYS A 181 8.35 6.28 -6.56
C LYS A 181 8.85 7.29 -5.54
N CYS A 182 9.00 6.84 -4.29
CA CYS A 182 9.71 7.59 -3.27
C CYS A 182 10.35 6.62 -2.26
N THR A 183 11.55 6.93 -1.80
CA THR A 183 12.21 6.21 -0.70
C THR A 183 12.21 7.13 0.52
N LEU A 184 11.63 6.65 1.61
CA LEU A 184 11.61 7.38 2.87
C LEU A 184 12.87 7.14 3.70
N GLU A 185 13.11 8.06 4.62
CA GLU A 185 14.03 7.84 5.73
C GLU A 185 13.60 6.60 6.54
N PRO A 186 14.54 5.85 7.13
CA PRO A 186 14.23 4.61 7.85
C PRO A 186 13.19 4.81 8.96
N LEU A 187 12.20 3.91 9.02
CA LEU A 187 11.13 3.93 10.03
C LEU A 187 11.22 2.67 10.92
N PRO A 188 10.70 2.72 12.17
CA PRO A 188 10.69 1.57 13.08
C PRO A 188 10.00 0.33 12.49
N GLU A 189 10.56 -0.86 12.73
CA GLU A 189 10.08 -2.15 12.17
C GLU A 189 8.62 -2.49 12.50
N ASP A 190 8.18 -2.19 13.73
CA ASP A 190 6.89 -2.58 14.26
C ASP A 190 5.76 -1.57 13.96
N MET A 191 6.08 -0.51 13.22
CA MET A 191 5.13 0.55 12.91
C MET A 191 4.18 0.11 11.77
N ARG A 192 2.87 0.09 12.06
CA ARG A 192 1.84 -0.03 11.02
C ARG A 192 1.80 1.26 10.20
N LEU A 193 1.97 1.16 8.89
CA LEU A 193 1.98 2.32 7.99
C LEU A 193 0.71 2.35 7.12
N GLU A 194 0.11 3.53 7.02
CA GLU A 194 -0.94 3.85 6.06
C GLU A 194 -0.49 5.03 5.21
N VAL A 195 -0.54 4.91 3.88
CA VAL A 195 -0.11 5.97 2.97
C VAL A 195 -1.34 6.63 2.35
N GLU A 196 -1.47 7.93 2.56
CA GLU A 196 -2.49 8.77 1.97
C GLU A 196 -1.85 9.66 0.91
N TYR A 197 -2.34 9.56 -0.33
CA TYR A 197 -1.84 10.34 -1.46
C TYR A 197 -2.76 11.52 -1.73
N ASP A 198 -2.17 12.69 -1.97
CA ASP A 198 -2.85 13.81 -2.60
C ASP A 198 -2.95 13.56 -4.12
N GLU A 199 -3.70 14.41 -4.82
CA GLU A 199 -3.84 14.32 -6.28
C GLU A 199 -2.55 14.78 -7.00
N SER A 200 -2.27 14.21 -8.18
CA SER A 200 -1.13 14.63 -8.99
C SER A 200 -1.29 16.09 -9.43
N PRO A 201 -0.23 16.91 -9.35
CA PRO A 201 -0.25 18.29 -9.84
C PRO A 201 -0.24 18.36 -11.38
N ASN A 202 0.24 17.30 -12.03
CA ASN A 202 0.42 17.25 -13.47
C ASN A 202 -0.92 17.23 -14.21
N GLU A 203 -0.95 17.85 -15.38
CA GLU A 203 -2.04 17.68 -16.33
C GLU A 203 -2.21 16.20 -16.68
N PHE A 204 -3.46 15.80 -16.92
CA PHE A 204 -3.75 14.42 -17.27
C PHE A 204 -3.28 14.14 -18.69
N ASN A 205 -2.27 13.29 -18.81
CA ASN A 205 -1.78 12.81 -20.07
C ASN A 205 -2.48 11.49 -20.41
N TRP A 206 -3.39 11.55 -21.37
CA TRP A 206 -4.08 10.39 -21.91
C TRP A 206 -3.04 9.44 -22.52
N SER A 207 -3.11 8.18 -22.11
CA SER A 207 -2.21 7.10 -22.51
C SER A 207 -3.06 5.95 -23.03
N PRO A 208 -3.66 6.10 -24.23
CA PRO A 208 -4.38 5.05 -24.91
C PRO A 208 -3.76 3.65 -24.77
N GLY A 209 -4.58 2.63 -24.55
CA GLY A 209 -4.16 1.26 -24.81
C GLY A 209 -3.91 1.03 -26.31
N PRO A 210 -3.28 -0.08 -26.69
CA PRO A 210 -3.13 -0.45 -28.10
C PRO A 210 -4.51 -0.59 -28.76
N VAL A 211 -4.65 -0.01 -29.96
CA VAL A 211 -5.87 -0.08 -30.77
C VAL A 211 -5.64 -1.00 -31.95
N ASP A 212 -6.50 -2.00 -32.11
CA ASP A 212 -6.53 -2.85 -33.29
C ASP A 212 -7.31 -2.16 -34.40
N PHE A 213 -6.65 -1.85 -35.51
CA PHE A 213 -7.30 -1.23 -36.67
C PHE A 213 -8.03 -2.25 -37.53
N ASN A 214 -9.20 -1.86 -38.03
CA ASN A 214 -9.98 -2.68 -38.94
C ASN A 214 -9.48 -2.57 -40.38
N GLN A 215 -8.88 -3.65 -40.87
CA GLN A 215 -8.39 -3.74 -42.25
C GLN A 215 -9.52 -3.75 -43.30
N ARG A 216 -10.77 -3.94 -42.89
CA ARG A 216 -11.96 -3.95 -43.76
C ARG A 216 -12.74 -2.63 -43.73
N TYR A 217 -12.25 -1.63 -43.01
CA TYR A 217 -12.87 -0.31 -42.97
C TYR A 217 -13.04 0.26 -44.38
N GLY A 218 -14.24 0.76 -44.69
CA GLY A 218 -14.55 1.37 -45.97
C GLY A 218 -15.98 1.10 -46.43
N GLU A 219 -16.17 1.19 -47.74
CA GLU A 219 -17.47 1.05 -48.39
C GLU A 219 -17.51 -0.19 -49.28
N LEU A 220 -18.60 -0.94 -49.20
CA LEU A 220 -18.88 -2.08 -50.08
C LEU A 220 -19.90 -1.69 -51.14
N SER A 221 -19.71 -2.20 -52.36
CA SER A 221 -20.78 -2.21 -53.37
C SER A 221 -21.98 -3.02 -52.86
N ASN A 222 -23.18 -2.70 -53.32
CA ASN A 222 -24.39 -3.45 -52.96
C ASN A 222 -24.23 -4.97 -53.16
N ASP A 223 -23.69 -5.39 -54.31
CA ASP A 223 -23.52 -6.81 -54.62
C ASP A 223 -22.58 -7.52 -53.63
N ALA A 224 -21.43 -6.89 -53.31
CA ALA A 224 -20.47 -7.45 -52.35
C ALA A 224 -21.06 -7.46 -50.94
N PHE A 225 -21.74 -6.39 -50.54
CA PHE A 225 -22.40 -6.27 -49.25
C PHE A 225 -23.44 -7.38 -49.05
N PHE A 226 -24.41 -7.51 -49.96
CA PHE A 226 -25.48 -8.50 -49.82
C PHE A 226 -24.98 -9.94 -49.94
N SER A 227 -23.92 -10.17 -50.72
CA SER A 227 -23.27 -11.49 -50.76
C SER A 227 -22.65 -11.86 -49.41
N LEU A 228 -22.03 -10.90 -48.71
CA LEU A 228 -21.46 -11.12 -47.39
C LEU A 228 -22.53 -11.23 -46.31
N ALA A 229 -23.54 -10.35 -46.32
CA ALA A 229 -24.63 -10.34 -45.33
C ALA A 229 -25.48 -11.62 -45.39
N ALA A 230 -25.70 -12.17 -46.59
CA ALA A 230 -26.45 -13.41 -46.77
C ALA A 230 -25.70 -14.67 -46.29
N GLY A 231 -24.38 -14.62 -46.15
CA GLY A 231 -23.56 -15.75 -45.71
C GLY A 231 -23.72 -16.98 -46.62
N SER A 232 -24.34 -18.05 -46.10
CA SER A 232 -24.59 -19.28 -46.86
C SER A 232 -25.92 -19.29 -47.63
N GLN A 233 -26.75 -18.29 -47.42
CA GLN A 233 -28.00 -18.05 -48.13
C GLN A 233 -27.75 -17.17 -49.37
N TYR A 234 -28.81 -16.89 -50.13
CA TYR A 234 -28.75 -16.00 -51.29
C TYR A 234 -29.84 -14.93 -51.21
N PRO A 235 -29.55 -13.68 -51.58
CA PRO A 235 -30.58 -12.66 -51.72
C PRO A 235 -31.72 -13.13 -52.62
N PHE A 236 -32.97 -12.91 -52.21
CA PHE A 236 -34.15 -13.47 -52.90
C PHE A 236 -34.25 -13.07 -54.39
N TRP A 237 -33.71 -11.91 -54.76
CA TRP A 237 -33.70 -11.40 -56.13
C TRP A 237 -32.65 -12.08 -57.04
N LEU A 238 -31.73 -12.87 -56.49
CA LEU A 238 -30.76 -13.66 -57.25
C LEU A 238 -31.25 -15.10 -57.52
N ARG A 239 -32.51 -15.42 -57.18
CA ARG A 239 -33.09 -16.75 -57.36
C ARG A 239 -33.02 -17.17 -58.84
N LYS A 240 -32.36 -18.29 -59.11
CA LYS A 240 -32.49 -19.00 -60.39
C LYS A 240 -33.71 -19.95 -60.36
N PRO A 241 -34.42 -20.13 -61.48
CA PRO A 241 -35.69 -20.88 -61.56
C PRO A 241 -35.69 -22.30 -60.94
N ASN A 242 -34.53 -22.94 -60.84
CA ASN A 242 -34.40 -24.36 -60.46
C ASN A 242 -33.74 -24.57 -59.08
N SER A 243 -33.71 -23.56 -58.20
CA SER A 243 -32.86 -23.58 -56.99
C SER A 243 -33.68 -23.47 -55.69
N ARG A 244 -33.44 -24.45 -54.79
CA ARG A 244 -33.68 -24.59 -53.32
C ARG A 244 -34.93 -23.94 -52.67
N ALA A 245 -35.41 -24.55 -51.58
CA ALA A 245 -36.58 -24.12 -50.80
C ALA A 245 -36.43 -22.69 -50.24
N GLU A 246 -37.56 -21.99 -50.02
CA GLU A 246 -37.65 -20.61 -49.49
C GLU A 246 -36.81 -20.38 -48.22
N GLN A 247 -36.61 -21.42 -47.41
CA GLN A 247 -35.75 -21.42 -46.21
C GLN A 247 -34.27 -21.11 -46.48
N TYR A 248 -33.81 -21.04 -47.73
CA TYR A 248 -32.43 -20.69 -48.11
C TYR A 248 -32.31 -19.28 -48.71
N GLN A 249 -33.37 -18.48 -48.64
CA GLN A 249 -33.40 -17.10 -49.15
C GLN A 249 -33.15 -16.09 -48.02
N TRP A 250 -32.22 -15.17 -48.29
CA TRP A 250 -31.93 -14.03 -47.44
C TRP A 250 -32.64 -12.78 -47.99
N GLY A 251 -32.96 -11.82 -47.11
CA GLY A 251 -33.55 -10.54 -47.53
C GLY A 251 -35.08 -10.52 -47.59
N ILE A 252 -35.76 -11.62 -47.26
CA ILE A 252 -37.22 -11.66 -47.17
C ILE A 252 -37.64 -11.17 -45.79
N LEU A 253 -37.96 -9.88 -45.68
CA LEU A 253 -38.46 -9.27 -44.46
C LEU A 253 -39.94 -9.64 -44.28
N GLY A 254 -40.22 -10.65 -43.45
CA GLY A 254 -41.57 -11.19 -43.23
C GLY A 254 -42.37 -10.57 -42.09
N CYS A 255 -41.73 -9.80 -41.20
CA CYS A 255 -42.39 -9.10 -40.10
C CYS A 255 -41.55 -7.91 -39.62
N GLN A 256 -42.21 -6.96 -38.94
CA GLN A 256 -41.54 -5.79 -38.34
C GLN A 256 -40.97 -6.06 -36.94
N THR A 257 -41.20 -7.24 -36.37
CA THR A 257 -40.84 -7.57 -34.99
C THR A 257 -39.47 -8.24 -34.89
N TYR A 258 -38.80 -8.05 -33.76
CA TYR A 258 -37.59 -8.80 -33.40
C TYR A 258 -37.95 -10.25 -32.99
N PRO A 259 -37.12 -11.27 -33.27
CA PRO A 259 -35.84 -11.24 -33.98
C PRO A 259 -35.98 -11.13 -35.50
N ASN A 260 -35.09 -10.35 -36.14
CA ASN A 260 -35.03 -10.19 -37.59
C ASN A 260 -33.58 -10.35 -38.09
N ASP A 261 -33.22 -11.59 -38.42
CA ASP A 261 -31.87 -11.99 -38.84
C ASP A 261 -31.36 -11.22 -40.07
N THR A 262 -32.28 -10.81 -40.97
CA THR A 262 -31.93 -10.01 -42.14
C THR A 262 -31.48 -8.61 -41.71
N LEU A 263 -32.27 -7.90 -40.90
CA LEU A 263 -31.89 -6.57 -40.43
C LEU A 263 -30.64 -6.62 -39.55
N GLN A 264 -30.55 -7.63 -38.68
CA GLN A 264 -29.39 -7.84 -37.82
C GLN A 264 -28.12 -8.00 -38.66
N SER A 265 -28.12 -8.89 -39.66
CA SER A 265 -26.94 -9.08 -40.52
C SER A 265 -26.54 -7.83 -41.32
N ILE A 266 -27.50 -6.97 -41.70
CA ILE A 266 -27.20 -5.68 -42.34
C ILE A 266 -26.53 -4.73 -41.34
N ILE A 267 -27.11 -4.56 -40.15
CA ILE A 267 -26.57 -3.67 -39.10
C ILE A 267 -25.17 -4.10 -38.69
N GLU A 268 -24.97 -5.39 -38.43
CA GLU A 268 -23.67 -5.95 -38.06
C GLU A 268 -22.61 -5.67 -39.13
N LEU A 269 -22.95 -5.87 -40.40
CA LEU A 269 -22.00 -5.70 -41.49
C LEU A 269 -21.70 -4.21 -41.74
N GLU A 270 -22.71 -3.34 -41.68
CA GLU A 270 -22.49 -1.89 -41.81
C GLU A 270 -21.64 -1.35 -40.66
N ALA A 271 -21.91 -1.77 -39.42
CA ALA A 271 -21.12 -1.36 -38.26
C ALA A 271 -19.65 -1.82 -38.40
N LYS A 272 -19.43 -3.07 -38.84
CA LYS A 272 -18.09 -3.61 -39.13
C LYS A 272 -17.35 -2.83 -40.22
N TYR A 273 -18.02 -2.36 -41.27
CA TYR A 273 -17.35 -1.66 -42.38
C TYR A 273 -17.24 -0.15 -42.16
N LEU A 274 -18.11 0.42 -41.32
CA LEU A 274 -18.01 1.82 -40.92
C LEU A 274 -17.02 2.03 -39.77
N SER A 275 -16.77 1.01 -38.95
CA SER A 275 -15.80 1.10 -37.85
C SER A 275 -14.36 1.10 -38.36
N PRO A 276 -13.55 2.14 -38.10
CA PRO A 276 -12.11 2.14 -38.37
C PRO A 276 -11.32 1.24 -37.41
N GLN A 277 -11.90 0.89 -36.25
CA GLN A 277 -11.32 -0.05 -35.28
C GLN A 277 -11.91 -1.44 -35.45
N LEU A 278 -11.15 -2.46 -35.03
CA LEU A 278 -11.58 -3.84 -35.04
C LEU A 278 -12.89 -3.97 -34.27
N PHE A 279 -13.94 -4.33 -34.99
CA PHE A 279 -15.28 -4.48 -34.47
C PHE A 279 -15.59 -5.98 -34.48
N THR A 280 -15.58 -6.61 -33.31
CA THR A 280 -15.65 -8.07 -33.22
C THR A 280 -17.03 -8.59 -33.63
N TYR A 281 -17.15 -9.91 -33.78
CA TYR A 281 -18.45 -10.54 -34.01
C TYR A 281 -19.44 -10.19 -32.89
N TRP A 282 -19.02 -10.32 -31.63
CA TRP A 282 -19.84 -10.05 -30.44
C TRP A 282 -20.22 -8.57 -30.33
N ASP A 283 -19.29 -7.64 -30.59
CA ASP A 283 -19.58 -6.21 -30.58
C ASP A 283 -20.67 -5.84 -31.58
N ALA A 284 -20.63 -6.45 -32.76
CA ALA A 284 -21.60 -6.20 -33.80
C ALA A 284 -22.97 -6.78 -33.48
N GLU A 285 -23.00 -8.00 -32.96
CA GLU A 285 -24.23 -8.67 -32.53
C GLU A 285 -24.92 -7.85 -31.43
N GLU A 286 -24.21 -7.46 -30.38
CA GLU A 286 -24.76 -6.65 -29.27
C GLU A 286 -25.22 -5.26 -29.74
N PHE A 287 -24.46 -4.62 -30.64
CA PHE A 287 -24.88 -3.36 -31.26
C PHE A 287 -26.17 -3.52 -32.06
N ALA A 288 -26.26 -4.57 -32.88
CA ALA A 288 -27.42 -4.83 -33.71
C ALA A 288 -28.67 -5.15 -32.87
N ILE A 289 -28.53 -5.99 -31.84
CA ILE A 289 -29.59 -6.30 -30.89
C ILE A 289 -30.09 -5.02 -30.22
N SER A 290 -29.16 -4.19 -29.72
CA SER A 290 -29.51 -2.95 -29.04
C SER A 290 -30.20 -1.95 -29.97
N LEU A 291 -29.71 -1.79 -31.21
CA LEU A 291 -30.34 -0.91 -32.18
C LEU A 291 -31.73 -1.41 -32.60
N LEU A 292 -31.91 -2.72 -32.79
CA LEU A 292 -33.21 -3.30 -33.14
C LEU A 292 -34.23 -3.11 -32.02
N LYS A 293 -33.83 -3.23 -30.75
CA LYS A 293 -34.68 -2.90 -29.61
C LYS A 293 -35.13 -1.45 -29.64
N VAL A 294 -34.20 -0.52 -29.88
CA VAL A 294 -34.50 0.92 -30.02
C VAL A 294 -35.49 1.17 -31.16
N MET A 295 -35.24 0.59 -32.35
CA MET A 295 -36.13 0.72 -33.50
C MET A 295 -37.53 0.16 -33.23
N ASN A 296 -37.63 -0.94 -32.50
CA ASN A 296 -38.91 -1.57 -32.18
C ASN A 296 -39.59 -1.00 -30.93
N LYS A 297 -39.01 0.04 -30.30
CA LYS A 297 -39.50 0.63 -29.05
C LYS A 297 -39.63 -0.40 -27.92
N GLU A 298 -38.74 -1.40 -27.92
CA GLU A 298 -38.65 -2.38 -26.85
C GLU A 298 -37.98 -1.75 -25.62
N PRO A 299 -38.30 -2.23 -24.40
CA PRO A 299 -37.63 -1.76 -23.20
C PRO A 299 -36.12 -2.01 -23.29
N MET A 300 -35.34 -0.94 -23.08
CA MET A 300 -33.88 -1.01 -23.02
C MET A 300 -33.43 -1.25 -21.58
N GLU A 301 -32.57 -2.26 -21.39
CA GLU A 301 -31.83 -2.44 -20.14
C GLU A 301 -30.58 -1.57 -20.13
N GLN A 302 -30.00 -1.33 -18.94
CA GLN A 302 -28.76 -0.56 -18.83
C GLN A 302 -27.63 -1.14 -19.68
N LYS A 303 -27.53 -2.48 -19.77
CA LYS A 303 -26.55 -3.15 -20.63
C LYS A 303 -26.73 -2.80 -22.11
N ASP A 304 -27.98 -2.70 -22.57
CA ASP A 304 -28.29 -2.42 -23.97
C ASP A 304 -27.86 -0.98 -24.31
N VAL A 305 -28.11 -0.03 -23.40
CA VAL A 305 -27.65 1.36 -23.54
C VAL A 305 -26.11 1.42 -23.55
N ARG A 306 -25.46 0.66 -22.66
CA ARG A 306 -23.99 0.61 -22.59
C ARG A 306 -23.38 0.13 -23.89
N TYR A 307 -23.82 -1.01 -24.40
CA TYR A 307 -23.35 -1.56 -25.66
C TYR A 307 -23.68 -0.64 -26.84
N PHE A 308 -24.90 -0.12 -26.91
CA PHE A 308 -25.29 0.77 -28.00
C PHE A 308 -24.37 1.99 -28.10
N VAL A 309 -24.15 2.70 -26.99
CA VAL A 309 -23.34 3.92 -26.98
C VAL A 309 -21.86 3.60 -27.12
N SER A 310 -21.34 2.55 -26.47
CA SER A 310 -19.91 2.18 -26.59
C SER A 310 -19.55 1.81 -28.02
N GLN A 311 -20.41 1.07 -28.71
CA GLN A 311 -20.16 0.65 -30.09
C GLN A 311 -20.32 1.79 -31.09
N LEU A 312 -21.25 2.73 -30.86
CA LEU A 312 -21.31 3.97 -31.65
C LEU A 312 -20.01 4.78 -31.52
N LEU A 313 -19.44 4.86 -30.32
CA LEU A 313 -18.14 5.52 -30.13
C LEU A 313 -17.03 4.79 -30.91
N CYS A 314 -17.08 3.46 -31.02
CA CYS A 314 -16.05 2.66 -31.71
C CYS A 314 -16.08 2.98 -33.21
N ILE A 315 -17.30 3.07 -33.76
CA ILE A 315 -17.55 3.47 -35.13
C ILE A 315 -17.08 4.92 -35.37
N ALA A 316 -17.21 5.78 -34.36
CA ALA A 316 -16.96 7.22 -34.48
C ALA A 316 -15.49 7.64 -34.57
N SER A 317 -14.55 6.82 -34.12
CA SER A 317 -13.17 7.25 -33.93
C SER A 317 -12.17 6.16 -34.33
N PRO A 318 -11.20 6.43 -35.24
CA PRO A 318 -10.13 5.49 -35.57
C PRO A 318 -9.27 5.11 -34.37
N ASN A 319 -9.21 5.96 -33.35
CA ASN A 319 -8.70 5.57 -32.07
C ASN A 319 -9.61 6.17 -30.98
N ILE A 320 -10.64 5.42 -30.55
CA ILE A 320 -11.37 5.70 -29.29
C ILE A 320 -10.35 6.03 -28.21
N SER A 321 -9.30 5.22 -28.16
CA SER A 321 -8.27 5.32 -27.15
C SER A 321 -7.44 6.61 -27.25
N THR A 322 -7.44 7.32 -28.39
CA THR A 322 -6.83 8.67 -28.51
C THR A 322 -7.85 9.80 -28.42
N SER A 323 -9.15 9.49 -28.52
CA SER A 323 -10.20 10.49 -28.35
C SER A 323 -10.45 10.63 -26.86
N ILE A 324 -9.86 11.67 -26.28
CA ILE A 324 -10.08 12.12 -24.90
C ILE A 324 -11.56 12.00 -24.48
N TYR A 325 -12.49 12.27 -25.40
CA TYR A 325 -13.93 12.18 -25.19
C TYR A 325 -14.46 10.74 -25.12
N ALA A 326 -13.98 9.85 -25.99
CA ALA A 326 -14.49 8.49 -26.07
C ALA A 326 -14.08 7.67 -24.84
N ASP A 327 -12.84 7.81 -24.35
CA ASP A 327 -12.38 7.14 -23.14
C ASP A 327 -13.09 7.65 -21.88
N ALA A 328 -13.36 8.96 -21.81
CA ALA A 328 -14.13 9.55 -20.72
C ALA A 328 -15.58 9.05 -20.71
N VAL A 329 -16.25 9.04 -21.86
CA VAL A 329 -17.61 8.52 -22.00
C VAL A 329 -17.64 7.02 -21.72
N TYR A 330 -16.67 6.26 -22.24
CA TYR A 330 -16.55 4.83 -21.99
C TYR A 330 -16.39 4.54 -20.50
N SER A 331 -15.45 5.22 -19.83
CA SER A 331 -15.26 5.10 -18.38
C SER A 331 -16.55 5.36 -17.62
N PHE A 332 -17.30 6.40 -18.01
CA PHE A 332 -18.53 6.78 -17.33
C PHE A 332 -19.68 5.78 -17.54
N ILE A 333 -19.89 5.32 -18.77
CA ILE A 333 -21.03 4.45 -19.16
C ILE A 333 -21.00 3.11 -18.42
N TRP A 334 -19.82 2.58 -18.15
CA TRP A 334 -19.65 1.29 -17.50
C TRP A 334 -19.74 1.32 -15.97
N LEU A 335 -19.79 2.50 -15.36
CA LEU A 335 -19.91 2.64 -13.90
C LEU A 335 -21.37 2.48 -13.44
N ASP A 336 -21.50 2.05 -12.18
CA ASP A 336 -22.79 2.03 -11.50
C ASP A 336 -23.13 3.43 -10.98
N ALA A 337 -24.42 3.74 -10.88
CA ALA A 337 -24.86 5.00 -10.29
C ALA A 337 -24.42 5.15 -8.82
N SER A 338 -24.12 4.04 -8.12
CA SER A 338 -23.60 4.05 -6.75
C SER A 338 -22.08 4.23 -6.65
N THR A 339 -21.35 4.25 -7.76
CA THR A 339 -19.88 4.41 -7.77
C THR A 339 -19.47 5.76 -7.18
N SER A 340 -18.49 5.75 -6.29
CA SER A 340 -17.98 6.97 -5.65
C SER A 340 -17.15 7.82 -6.63
N TYR A 341 -17.03 9.13 -6.38
CA TYR A 341 -16.15 9.99 -7.17
C TYR A 341 -14.69 9.51 -7.16
N GLY A 342 -14.22 8.97 -6.03
CA GLY A 342 -12.87 8.40 -5.93
C GLY A 342 -12.66 7.22 -6.87
N GLU A 343 -13.63 6.32 -6.97
CA GLU A 343 -13.60 5.19 -7.90
C GLU A 343 -13.69 5.64 -9.36
N LEU A 344 -14.49 6.68 -9.68
CA LEU A 344 -14.53 7.26 -11.02
C LEU A 344 -13.13 7.76 -11.44
N TRP A 345 -12.46 8.51 -10.57
CA TRP A 345 -11.10 9.00 -10.83
C TRP A 345 -10.08 7.86 -10.89
N ALA A 346 -10.25 6.81 -10.09
CA ALA A 346 -9.40 5.62 -10.17
C ALA A 346 -9.56 4.89 -11.51
N ASN A 347 -10.80 4.75 -12.01
CA ASN A 347 -11.06 4.14 -13.32
C ASN A 347 -10.48 4.97 -14.47
N LEU A 348 -10.60 6.29 -14.42
CA LEU A 348 -10.01 7.16 -15.44
C LEU A 348 -8.48 7.02 -15.54
N ARG A 349 -7.79 6.68 -14.44
CA ARG A 349 -6.35 6.39 -14.45
C ARG A 349 -5.95 5.12 -15.22
N TYR A 350 -6.91 4.30 -15.65
CA TYR A 350 -6.63 3.23 -16.62
C TYR A 350 -6.27 3.80 -18.00
N PHE A 351 -6.76 5.00 -18.32
CA PHE A 351 -6.62 5.64 -19.64
C PHE A 351 -5.54 6.72 -19.67
N GLY A 352 -4.77 6.91 -18.59
CA GLY A 352 -3.74 7.95 -18.53
C GLY A 352 -3.18 8.19 -17.14
N ARG A 353 -2.29 9.18 -17.05
CA ARG A 353 -1.60 9.57 -15.80
C ARG A 353 -1.78 11.07 -15.54
N GLY A 354 -1.72 11.49 -14.28
CA GLY A 354 -1.93 12.88 -13.87
C GLY A 354 -3.28 13.07 -13.18
N ASN A 355 -3.87 14.26 -13.27
CA ASN A 355 -5.10 14.62 -12.56
C ASN A 355 -6.38 14.36 -13.39
N PRO A 356 -7.11 13.23 -13.18
CA PRO A 356 -8.28 12.89 -13.99
C PRO A 356 -9.47 13.83 -13.78
N GLN A 357 -9.60 14.44 -12.60
CA GLN A 357 -10.69 15.39 -12.33
C GLN A 357 -10.55 16.64 -13.18
N LYS A 358 -9.35 17.24 -13.23
CA LYS A 358 -9.07 18.38 -14.11
C LYS A 358 -9.32 18.05 -15.59
N ALA A 359 -8.94 16.84 -16.00
CA ALA A 359 -9.18 16.36 -17.36
C ALA A 359 -10.68 16.33 -17.66
N TRP A 360 -11.46 15.73 -16.76
CA TRP A 360 -12.91 15.62 -16.87
C TRP A 360 -13.60 16.98 -16.97
N ASP A 361 -13.21 17.92 -16.11
CA ASP A 361 -13.78 19.27 -16.07
C ASP A 361 -13.45 20.09 -17.33
N SER A 362 -12.38 19.73 -18.04
CA SER A 362 -11.95 20.39 -19.28
C SER A 362 -12.63 19.85 -20.55
N LEU A 363 -13.44 18.79 -20.45
CA LEU A 363 -14.08 18.15 -21.60
C LEU A 363 -15.18 19.02 -22.21
N ASP A 364 -15.09 19.26 -23.52
CA ASP A 364 -16.19 19.81 -24.32
C ASP A 364 -17.23 18.73 -24.66
N TRP A 365 -18.19 18.54 -23.75
CA TRP A 365 -19.31 17.62 -23.93
C TRP A 365 -20.22 17.97 -25.12
N SER A 366 -20.27 19.24 -25.52
CA SER A 366 -21.07 19.65 -26.67
C SER A 366 -20.42 19.19 -27.98
N ALA A 367 -19.10 19.37 -28.12
CA ALA A 367 -18.35 18.84 -29.25
C ALA A 367 -18.44 17.31 -29.32
N ALA A 368 -18.36 16.63 -28.17
CA ALA A 368 -18.52 15.17 -28.09
C ALA A 368 -19.88 14.71 -28.62
N ALA A 369 -20.97 15.33 -28.18
CA ALA A 369 -22.31 15.01 -28.65
C ALA A 369 -22.47 15.25 -30.17
N GLN A 370 -21.94 16.35 -30.69
CA GLN A 370 -21.96 16.64 -32.13
C GLN A 370 -21.21 15.59 -32.96
N HIS A 371 -20.05 15.13 -32.47
CA HIS A 371 -19.27 14.10 -33.13
C HIS A 371 -19.99 12.74 -33.16
N ILE A 372 -20.58 12.34 -32.03
CA ILE A 372 -21.38 11.10 -31.93
C ILE A 372 -22.56 11.14 -32.91
N ASN A 373 -23.31 12.25 -32.95
CA ASN A 373 -24.46 12.40 -33.83
C ASN A 373 -24.05 12.30 -35.30
N LYS A 374 -22.98 12.98 -35.72
CA LYS A 374 -22.48 12.92 -37.11
C LYS A 374 -22.14 11.51 -37.56
N VAL A 375 -21.63 10.68 -36.66
CA VAL A 375 -21.26 9.29 -36.96
C VAL A 375 -22.51 8.40 -37.00
N ALA A 376 -23.44 8.61 -36.05
CA ALA A 376 -24.73 7.94 -36.08
C ALA A 376 -25.45 8.23 -37.41
N ASP A 377 -25.46 9.48 -37.86
CA ASP A 377 -26.02 9.88 -39.16
C ASP A 377 -25.38 9.10 -40.31
N ALA A 378 -24.04 9.05 -40.37
CA ALA A 378 -23.33 8.29 -41.41
C ALA A 378 -23.64 6.79 -41.40
N PHE A 379 -23.84 6.21 -40.22
CA PHE A 379 -24.29 4.83 -40.07
C PHE A 379 -25.71 4.64 -40.62
N PHE A 380 -26.65 5.48 -40.19
CA PHE A 380 -28.04 5.39 -40.61
C PHE A 380 -28.22 5.66 -42.10
N GLU A 381 -27.46 6.58 -42.69
CA GLU A 381 -27.44 6.81 -44.14
C GLU A 381 -27.08 5.53 -44.91
N ARG A 382 -26.01 4.83 -44.51
CA ARG A 382 -25.60 3.56 -45.14
C ARG A 382 -26.63 2.47 -44.94
N PHE A 383 -27.13 2.31 -43.71
CA PHE A 383 -28.14 1.31 -43.36
C PHE A 383 -29.43 1.50 -44.17
N LEU A 384 -29.97 2.72 -44.20
CA LEU A 384 -31.18 3.07 -44.96
C LEU A 384 -30.98 2.85 -46.46
N SER A 385 -29.79 3.19 -47.00
CA SER A 385 -29.48 2.91 -48.40
C SER A 385 -29.53 1.42 -48.75
N ARG A 386 -29.18 0.51 -47.83
CA ARG A 386 -29.30 -0.94 -48.07
C ARG A 386 -30.76 -1.39 -48.05
N LEU A 387 -31.58 -0.84 -47.15
CA LEU A 387 -33.01 -1.13 -47.13
C LEU A 387 -33.72 -0.64 -48.40
N GLU A 388 -33.36 0.54 -48.89
CA GLU A 388 -33.86 1.07 -50.17
C GLU A 388 -33.52 0.14 -51.35
N CYS A 389 -32.31 -0.45 -51.35
CA CYS A 389 -31.95 -1.43 -52.37
C CYS A 389 -32.77 -2.72 -52.27
N ILE A 390 -33.02 -3.22 -51.05
CA ILE A 390 -33.90 -4.39 -50.82
C ILE A 390 -35.32 -4.09 -51.30
N LYS A 391 -35.87 -2.92 -50.96
CA LYS A 391 -37.20 -2.46 -51.40
C LYS A 391 -37.29 -2.41 -52.93
N GLY A 392 -36.29 -1.82 -53.60
CA GLY A 392 -36.25 -1.77 -55.07
C GLY A 392 -36.22 -3.15 -55.72
N ASN A 393 -35.44 -4.08 -55.17
CA ASN A 393 -35.40 -5.46 -55.65
C ASN A 393 -36.72 -6.21 -55.37
N ALA A 394 -37.38 -5.96 -54.25
CA ALA A 394 -38.70 -6.53 -53.94
C ALA A 394 -39.74 -6.09 -54.97
N SER A 395 -39.75 -4.80 -55.31
CA SER A 395 -40.65 -4.24 -56.33
C SER A 395 -40.41 -4.87 -57.71
N LEU A 396 -39.15 -5.01 -58.13
CA LEU A 396 -38.78 -5.65 -59.40
C LEU A 396 -39.18 -7.13 -59.48
N MET A 397 -39.14 -7.85 -58.37
CA MET A 397 -39.51 -9.27 -58.28
C MET A 397 -41.00 -9.49 -58.00
N GLY A 398 -41.78 -8.43 -57.77
CA GLY A 398 -43.21 -8.50 -57.45
C GLY A 398 -43.52 -8.97 -56.01
N TYR A 399 -42.60 -8.78 -55.07
CA TYR A 399 -42.76 -9.21 -53.66
C TYR A 399 -43.38 -8.07 -52.83
N SER A 400 -44.68 -7.82 -53.02
CA SER A 400 -45.38 -6.65 -52.44
C SER A 400 -45.35 -6.60 -50.91
N GLU A 401 -45.45 -7.74 -50.22
CA GLU A 401 -45.38 -7.77 -48.75
C GLU A 401 -43.97 -7.43 -48.25
N VAL A 402 -42.92 -7.93 -48.91
CA VAL A 402 -41.52 -7.60 -48.56
C VAL A 402 -41.27 -6.12 -48.78
N GLU A 403 -41.74 -5.56 -49.89
CA GLU A 403 -41.64 -4.12 -50.18
C GLU A 403 -42.30 -3.28 -49.06
N LYS A 404 -43.52 -3.64 -48.68
CA LYS A 404 -44.28 -2.94 -47.62
C LYS A 404 -43.61 -3.03 -46.25
N VAL A 405 -43.12 -4.21 -45.86
CA VAL A 405 -42.42 -4.39 -44.57
C VAL A 405 -41.10 -3.60 -44.57
N THR A 406 -40.34 -3.66 -45.68
CA THR A 406 -39.08 -2.90 -45.83
C THR A 406 -39.31 -1.40 -45.70
N LEU A 407 -40.37 -0.87 -46.33
CA LEU A 407 -40.74 0.54 -46.21
C LEU A 407 -41.02 0.94 -44.75
N GLY A 408 -41.73 0.10 -44.00
CA GLY A 408 -41.95 0.36 -42.58
C GLY A 408 -40.66 0.47 -41.76
N HIS A 409 -39.64 -0.35 -42.07
CA HIS A 409 -38.33 -0.23 -41.42
C HIS A 409 -37.53 1.00 -41.86
N ILE A 410 -37.75 1.52 -43.06
CA ILE A 410 -37.13 2.77 -43.54
C ILE A 410 -37.73 3.98 -42.80
N ASP A 411 -39.04 3.96 -42.55
CA ASP A 411 -39.73 5.06 -41.87
C ASP A 411 -39.46 5.10 -40.35
N THR A 412 -39.08 3.96 -39.74
CA THR A 412 -38.85 3.86 -38.28
C THR A 412 -37.71 4.77 -37.78
N PRO A 413 -36.48 4.74 -38.32
CA PRO A 413 -35.38 5.61 -37.87
C PRO A 413 -35.66 7.11 -38.01
N LEU A 414 -36.57 7.53 -38.90
CA LEU A 414 -36.95 8.93 -39.07
C LEU A 414 -37.91 9.42 -37.96
N SER A 415 -38.41 8.50 -37.12
CA SER A 415 -39.42 8.76 -36.08
C SER A 415 -38.91 8.59 -34.64
N VAL A 416 -37.67 8.13 -34.50
CA VAL A 416 -36.91 7.94 -33.24
C VAL A 416 -35.91 9.07 -33.14
#